data_AF-A0A7W5YCB0-F1
#
_entry.id   AF-A0A7W5YCB0-F1
#
_cell.length_a   1.000
_cell.length_b   1.000
_cell.length_c   1.000
_cell.angle_alpha   90.00
_cell.angle_beta   90.00
_cell.angle_gamma   90.00
#
_symmetry.space_group_name_H-M   'P 1'
#
loop_
_entity.id
_entity.type
_entity.pdbx_description
1 polymer ?
#
loop_
_entity_poly.entity_id
_entity_poly.type
_entity_poly.pdbx_seq_one_letter_code
_entity_poly.pdbx_strand_id
1 'polypeptide(L)'
;MPLAADVWMYLAFNRDRRLCPASGGLPEGVYRDDPPPLLPAFSFRADRGVFLHTLARLPQVRQPWLRAIYDRAEDNRSSHAFWR
;
A
#
# COMPACT_ATOMS: atom_id res chain seq x y z
N MET A 1 14.08 -13.29 -6.05
CA MET A 1 13.48 -13.88 -4.83
C MET A 1 12.61 -12.82 -4.20
N PRO A 2 11.29 -13.04 -4.04
CA PRO A 2 10.44 -12.08 -3.35
C PRO A 2 10.90 -11.96 -1.89
N LEU A 3 11.01 -10.73 -1.41
CA LEU A 3 11.38 -10.43 -0.04
C LEU A 3 10.32 -11.01 0.91
N ALA A 4 10.77 -11.56 2.05
CA ALA A 4 9.89 -12.22 3.00
C ALA A 4 8.88 -11.23 3.61
N ALA A 5 7.67 -11.72 3.94
CA ALA A 5 6.53 -10.87 4.31
C ALA A 5 6.78 -10.08 5.61
N ASP A 6 7.52 -10.65 6.54
CA ASP A 6 8.01 -10.03 7.76
C ASP A 6 8.93 -8.83 7.48
N VAL A 7 9.81 -8.95 6.48
CA VAL A 7 10.66 -7.84 6.04
C VAL A 7 9.82 -6.74 5.42
N TRP A 8 8.78 -7.07 4.64
CA TRP A 8 7.83 -6.09 4.12
C TRP A 8 7.03 -5.39 5.21
N MET A 9 6.56 -6.12 6.22
CA MET A 9 5.84 -5.51 7.35
C MET A 9 6.75 -4.60 8.16
N TYR A 10 7.98 -5.04 8.42
CA TYR A 10 9.00 -4.18 9.01
C TYR A 10 9.23 -2.95 8.13
N LEU A 11 9.21 -3.13 6.79
CA LEU A 11 9.39 -2.07 5.81
C LEU A 11 8.31 -0.98 5.83
N ALA A 12 7.05 -1.40 5.88
CA ALA A 12 5.90 -0.54 5.75
C ALA A 12 5.45 0.10 7.07
N PHE A 13 5.62 -0.59 8.20
CA PHE A 13 4.97 -0.21 9.47
C PHE A 13 5.90 0.14 10.62
N ASN A 14 7.22 -0.02 10.46
CA ASN A 14 8.15 0.36 11.53
C ASN A 14 8.24 1.90 11.66
N ARG A 15 7.88 2.41 12.85
CA ARG A 15 7.90 3.84 13.18
C ARG A 15 9.30 4.41 13.37
N ASP A 16 10.31 3.57 13.62
CA ASP A 16 11.71 4.00 13.78
C ASP A 16 12.40 4.27 12.44
N ARG A 17 11.66 4.14 11.34
CA ARG A 17 12.16 4.45 10.01
C ARG A 17 12.26 5.95 9.84
N ARG A 18 13.49 6.44 9.88
CA ARG A 18 13.82 7.67 9.18
C ARG A 18 13.67 7.37 7.69
N LEU A 19 12.55 7.81 7.09
CA LEU A 19 12.35 7.86 5.63
C LEU A 19 13.25 8.92 4.97
N CYS A 20 14.41 9.19 5.57
CA CYS A 20 15.42 10.02 4.97
C CYS A 20 16.12 9.17 3.91
N PRO A 21 16.41 9.74 2.72
CA PRO A 21 17.35 9.12 1.80
C PRO A 21 18.62 8.68 2.56
N ALA A 22 19.33 7.66 2.07
CA ALA A 22 20.60 7.25 2.66
C ALA A 22 21.64 8.40 2.71
N SER A 23 21.45 9.44 1.89
CA SER A 23 22.20 10.70 1.92
C SER A 23 21.82 11.65 3.06
N GLY A 24 20.80 11.33 3.87
CA GLY A 24 20.09 12.30 4.71
C GLY A 24 19.14 13.19 3.90
N GLY A 25 18.37 14.03 4.60
CA GLY A 25 17.73 15.19 3.97
C GLY A 25 18.80 16.09 3.36
N LEU A 26 18.42 16.89 2.35
CA LEU A 26 19.35 17.84 1.73
C LEU A 26 19.84 18.83 2.80
N PRO A 27 21.16 19.09 2.92
CA PRO A 27 21.67 20.08 3.87
C PRO A 27 21.02 21.45 3.64
N GLU A 28 20.89 22.24 4.68
CA GLU A 28 20.40 23.61 4.56
C GLU A 28 21.23 24.39 3.54
N GLY A 29 20.58 25.04 2.58
CA GLY A 29 21.23 25.78 1.49
C GLY A 29 21.66 24.93 0.28
N VAL A 30 21.53 23.60 0.34
CA VAL A 30 21.63 22.74 -0.84
C VAL A 30 20.23 22.58 -1.42
N TYR A 31 20.06 22.87 -2.70
CA TYR A 31 18.80 22.70 -3.44
C TYR A 31 18.99 21.63 -4.50
N ARG A 32 17.94 20.84 -4.77
CA ARG A 32 17.94 19.95 -5.93
C ARG A 32 17.67 20.80 -7.18
N ASP A 33 18.45 20.57 -8.23
CA ASP A 33 18.25 21.22 -9.54
C ASP A 33 16.95 20.72 -10.21
N ASP A 34 16.53 19.50 -9.88
CA ASP A 34 15.28 18.89 -10.31
C ASP A 34 14.15 19.15 -9.30
N PRO A 35 12.97 19.64 -9.76
CA PRO A 35 11.81 19.71 -8.89
C PRO A 35 11.44 18.30 -8.43
N PRO A 36 10.98 18.13 -7.17
CA PRO A 36 10.50 16.84 -6.70
C PRO A 36 9.40 16.33 -7.64
N PRO A 37 9.34 15.02 -7.91
CA PRO A 37 8.31 14.46 -8.76
C PRO A 37 6.94 14.85 -8.20
N LEU A 38 6.03 15.27 -9.08
CA LEU A 38 4.66 15.57 -8.69
C LEU A 38 4.06 14.31 -8.05
N LEU A 39 3.85 14.36 -6.74
CA LEU A 39 3.18 13.28 -6.05
C LEU A 39 1.72 13.27 -6.48
N PRO A 40 1.14 12.08 -6.75
CA PRO A 40 -0.28 12.01 -7.02
C PRO A 40 -1.07 12.61 -5.85
N ALA A 41 -2.02 13.49 -6.17
CA ALA A 41 -2.90 14.11 -5.17
C ALA A 41 -3.91 13.12 -4.56
N PHE A 42 -3.87 11.85 -4.98
CA PHE A 42 -4.73 10.79 -4.52
C PHE A 42 -3.92 9.75 -3.75
N SER A 43 -4.57 9.16 -2.74
CA SER A 43 -4.00 8.03 -2.01
C SER A 43 -3.77 6.84 -2.93
N PHE A 44 -2.66 6.14 -2.73
CA PHE A 44 -2.43 4.84 -3.37
C PHE A 44 -3.62 3.92 -3.09
N ARG A 45 -4.13 3.28 -4.14
CA ARG A 45 -5.22 2.31 -4.04
C ARG A 45 -4.84 1.06 -4.81
N ALA A 46 -4.84 -0.09 -4.15
CA ALA A 46 -4.70 -1.37 -4.83
C ALA A 46 -5.86 -1.57 -5.79
N ASP A 47 -5.60 -2.14 -6.97
CA ASP A 47 -6.66 -2.54 -7.88
C ASP A 47 -7.55 -3.57 -7.18
N ARG A 48 -8.83 -3.24 -7.04
CA ARG A 48 -9.78 -4.05 -6.27
C ARG A 48 -10.03 -5.40 -6.93
N GLY A 49 -10.09 -5.44 -8.27
CA GLY A 49 -10.33 -6.67 -9.02
C GLY A 49 -9.18 -7.64 -8.85
N VAL A 50 -7.95 -7.16 -9.01
CA VAL A 50 -6.73 -7.93 -8.76
C VAL A 50 -6.66 -8.39 -7.31
N PHE A 51 -6.93 -7.50 -6.34
CA PHE A 51 -6.90 -7.83 -4.92
C PHE A 51 -7.87 -8.97 -4.56
N LEU A 52 -9.13 -8.86 -4.97
CA LEU A 52 -10.14 -9.90 -4.71
C LEU A 52 -9.81 -11.21 -5.43
N HIS A 53 -9.34 -11.12 -6.68
CA HIS A 53 -8.94 -12.30 -7.45
C HIS A 53 -7.78 -13.04 -6.78
N THR A 54 -6.79 -12.31 -6.27
CA THR A 54 -5.67 -12.88 -5.53
C THR A 54 -6.12 -13.49 -4.22
N LEU A 55 -6.97 -12.81 -3.44
CA LEU A 55 -7.50 -13.35 -2.19
C LEU A 55 -8.30 -14.63 -2.39
N ALA A 56 -9.16 -14.70 -3.40
CA ALA A 56 -9.99 -15.87 -3.69
C ALA A 56 -9.18 -17.13 -4.03
N ARG A 57 -7.93 -16.96 -4.51
CA ARG A 57 -7.02 -18.07 -4.84
C ARG A 57 -6.24 -18.59 -3.63
N LEU A 58 -6.21 -17.88 -2.51
CA LEU A 58 -5.55 -18.34 -1.31
C LEU A 58 -6.44 -19.39 -0.61
N PRO A 59 -5.98 -20.63 -0.38
CA PRO A 59 -6.78 -21.61 0.35
C PRO A 59 -7.13 -21.15 1.78
N GLN A 60 -6.29 -20.29 2.37
CA GLN A 60 -6.50 -19.64 3.66
C GLN A 60 -7.67 -18.66 3.67
N VAL A 61 -8.24 -18.28 2.52
CA VAL A 61 -9.42 -17.41 2.46
C VAL A 61 -10.64 -18.06 3.11
N ARG A 62 -10.61 -19.39 3.33
CA ARG A 62 -11.61 -20.12 4.11
C ARG A 62 -11.48 -19.88 5.62
N GLN A 63 -10.37 -19.31 6.07
CA GLN A 63 -10.22 -18.91 7.48
C GLN A 63 -11.10 -17.69 7.76
N PRO A 64 -11.82 -17.66 8.89
CA PRO A 64 -12.83 -16.62 9.17
C PRO A 64 -12.28 -15.19 9.07
N TRP A 65 -11.06 -14.95 9.55
CA TRP A 65 -10.47 -13.61 9.55
C TRP A 65 -10.14 -13.10 8.13
N LEU A 66 -9.68 -13.98 7.24
CA LEU A 66 -9.35 -13.61 5.86
C LEU A 66 -10.62 -13.52 5.00
N ARG A 67 -11.62 -14.36 5.29
CA ARG A 67 -12.95 -14.24 4.69
C ARG A 67 -13.61 -12.90 5.02
N ALA A 68 -13.51 -12.45 6.27
CA ALA A 68 -14.03 -11.15 6.68
C ALA A 68 -13.37 -9.97 5.93
N ILE A 69 -12.08 -10.07 5.60
CA ILE A 69 -11.38 -9.07 4.77
C ILE A 69 -11.91 -9.10 3.34
N TYR A 70 -12.09 -10.29 2.77
CA TYR A 70 -12.66 -10.48 1.43
C TYR A 70 -14.07 -9.87 1.35
N ASP A 71 -14.96 -10.23 2.28
CA ASP A 71 -16.35 -9.77 2.28
C ASP A 71 -16.43 -8.24 2.47
N ARG A 72 -15.58 -7.64 3.32
CA ARG A 72 -15.49 -6.17 3.48
C ARG A 72 -15.00 -5.46 2.22
N ALA A 73 -13.99 -6.01 1.55
CA ALA A 73 -13.48 -5.47 0.30
C ALA A 73 -14.50 -5.67 -0.85
N GLU A 74 -15.30 -6.73 -0.78
CA GLU A 74 -16.41 -6.99 -1.67
C GLU A 74 -17.53 -5.97 -1.50
N ASP A 75 -17.98 -5.74 -0.27
CA ASP A 75 -19.09 -4.83 0.08
C ASP A 75 -18.78 -3.35 -0.24
N ASN A 76 -17.50 -2.94 -0.21
CA ASN A 76 -17.07 -1.62 -0.69
C ASN A 76 -17.28 -1.41 -2.21
N ARG A 77 -17.81 -2.41 -2.95
CA ARG A 77 -18.40 -2.22 -4.28
C ARG A 77 -19.65 -1.33 -4.23
N SER A 78 -20.44 -1.47 -3.17
CA SER A 78 -21.73 -0.82 -3.01
C SER A 78 -21.58 0.66 -2.69
N SER A 79 -20.50 1.04 -2.01
CA SER A 79 -20.24 2.44 -1.61
C SER A 79 -19.57 3.29 -2.70
N HIS A 80 -18.89 2.67 -3.67
CA HIS A 80 -18.19 3.40 -4.75
C HIS A 80 -19.03 3.66 -6.01
N ALA A 81 -20.29 3.21 -6.05
CA ALA A 81 -21.20 3.51 -7.15
C ALA A 81 -21.65 4.98 -7.20
N PHE A 82 -21.27 5.81 -6.22
CA PHE A 82 -21.79 7.17 -6.06
C PHE A 82 -20.96 8.29 -6.72
N TRP A 83 -19.81 7.97 -7.33
CA TRP A 83 -18.99 8.94 -8.08
C TRP A 83 -18.74 8.45 -9.51
N ARG A 84 -19.79 8.48 -10.32
CA ARG A 84 -19.70 8.47 -11.78
C ARG A 84 -20.51 9.62 -12.35
#